data_AF-A0A2Z6EVJ1-F1
#
_entry.id   AF-A0A2Z6EVJ1-F1
#
_cell.length_a   1.000
_cell.length_b   1.000
_cell.length_c   1.000
_cell.angle_alpha   90.00
_cell.angle_beta   90.00
_cell.angle_gamma   90.00
#
_symmetry.space_group_name_H-M   'P 1'
#
loop_
_entity.id
_entity.type
_entity.pdbx_description
1 polymer ?
#
loop_
_entity_poly.entity_id
_entity_poly.type
_entity_poly.pdbx_seq_one_letter_code
_entity_poly.pdbx_strand_id
1 'polypeptide(L)'
;MAAVAFDTLKFVNKLEAVGVSRPQAVAEAEVLSEIFDLNLRELATKEDVNREINSLRHDMEKMFIGLKAEISMLKWGLGAIIGGVLALVARAFF
;
A
#
# COMPACT_ATOMS: atom_id res chain seq x y z
N MET A 1 17.28 -0.35 0.26
CA MET A 1 17.06 0.26 1.59
C MET A 1 18.34 0.95 2.03
N ALA A 2 18.30 2.25 2.32
CA ALA A 2 19.33 2.86 3.16
C ALA A 2 18.83 2.73 4.60
N ALA A 3 19.05 1.57 5.22
CA ALA A 3 18.83 1.44 6.65
C ALA A 3 19.85 2.35 7.34
N VAL A 4 19.39 3.26 8.20
CA VAL A 4 20.29 4.02 9.06
C VAL A 4 20.88 3.00 10.03
N ALA A 5 22.11 2.56 9.77
CA ALA A 5 22.78 1.59 10.61
C ALA A 5 23.03 2.20 12.00
N PHE A 6 22.73 1.43 13.05
CA PHE A 6 23.10 1.81 14.41
C PHE A 6 24.62 1.69 14.57
N ASP A 7 25.29 2.82 14.78
CA ASP A 7 26.75 2.86 14.96
C ASP A 7 27.09 2.54 16.41
N THR A 8 27.27 1.25 16.69
CA THR A 8 27.59 0.69 18.00
C THR A 8 28.85 1.31 18.60
N LEU A 9 29.89 1.56 17.79
CA LEU A 9 31.16 2.12 18.26
C LEU A 9 31.01 3.58 18.69
N LYS A 10 30.32 4.39 17.87
CA LYS A 10 30.02 5.79 18.22
C LYS A 10 29.13 5.90 19.45
N PHE A 11 28.21 4.95 19.65
CA PHE A 11 27.38 4.87 20.84
C PHE A 11 28.20 4.55 22.10
N VAL A 12 29.04 3.51 22.06
CA VAL A 12 29.97 3.16 23.15
C VAL A 12 30.85 4.34 23.54
N ASN A 13 31.48 5.00 22.55
CA ASN A 13 32.35 6.15 22.80
C ASN A 13 31.62 7.32 23.49
N LYS A 14 30.34 7.53 23.16
CA LYS A 14 29.52 8.56 23.82
C LYS A 14 29.23 8.22 25.29
N LEU A 15 28.97 6.94 25.59
CA LEU A 15 28.73 6.48 26.95
C LEU A 15 30.01 6.54 27.80
N GLU A 16 31.15 6.13 27.25
CA GLU A 16 32.45 6.26 27.92
C GLU A 16 32.77 7.73 28.24
N ALA A 17 32.45 8.66 27.32
CA ALA A 17 32.69 10.10 27.51
C ALA A 17 31.89 10.73 28.67
N VAL A 18 30.79 10.10 29.09
CA VAL A 18 29.98 10.54 30.25
C VAL A 18 30.23 9.69 31.50
N GLY A 19 31.27 8.85 31.50
CA GLY A 19 31.72 8.09 32.66
C GLY A 19 31.12 6.69 32.80
N VAL A 20 30.39 6.19 31.80
CA VAL A 20 29.95 4.78 31.79
C VAL A 20 31.16 3.88 31.56
N SER A 21 31.26 2.79 32.32
CA SER A 21 32.36 1.84 32.15
C SER A 21 32.27 1.15 30.78
N ARG A 22 33.41 0.90 30.13
CA ARG A 22 33.44 0.23 28.82
C ARG A 22 32.63 -1.07 28.76
N PRO A 23 32.70 -1.98 29.75
CA PRO A 23 31.90 -3.21 29.72
C PRO A 23 30.39 -2.95 29.70
N GLN A 24 29.92 -1.95 30.45
CA GLN A 24 28.50 -1.55 30.46
C GLN A 24 28.11 -0.88 29.15
N ALA A 25 28.93 0.05 28.65
CA ALA A 25 28.68 0.74 27.39
C ALA A 25 28.56 -0.23 26.22
N VAL A 26 29.43 -1.26 26.16
CA VAL A 26 29.36 -2.31 25.14
C VAL A 26 28.09 -3.14 25.28
N ALA A 27 27.75 -3.59 26.50
CA ALA A 27 26.54 -4.37 26.74
C ALA A 27 25.26 -3.61 26.34
N GLU A 28 25.16 -2.33 26.67
CA GLU A 28 24.03 -1.48 26.27
C GLU A 28 23.94 -1.32 24.75
N ALA A 29 25.09 -1.12 24.09
CA ALA A 29 25.17 -0.97 22.65
C ALA A 29 24.75 -2.24 21.90
N GLU A 30 25.14 -3.42 22.40
CA GLU A 30 24.75 -4.72 21.85
C GLU A 30 23.23 -4.95 21.97
N VAL A 31 22.66 -4.75 23.16
CA VAL A 31 21.22 -4.92 23.39
C VAL A 31 20.40 -3.96 22.52
N LEU A 32 20.82 -2.69 22.41
CA LEU A 32 20.15 -1.73 21.54
C LEU A 32 20.26 -2.11 20.06
N SER A 33 21.43 -2.58 19.62
CA SER A 33 21.63 -3.04 18.25
C SER A 33 20.70 -4.22 17.92
N GLU A 34 20.56 -5.17 18.83
CA GLU A 34 19.67 -6.32 18.67
C GLU A 34 18.20 -5.91 18.58
N ILE A 35 17.75 -4.99 19.45
CA ILE A 35 16.39 -4.46 19.43
C ILE A 35 16.12 -3.71 18.12
N PHE A 36 17.07 -2.92 17.62
CA PHE A 36 16.93 -2.23 16.34
C PHE A 36 16.85 -3.23 15.18
N ASP A 37 17.71 -4.24 15.15
CA ASP A 37 17.67 -5.27 14.10
C ASP A 37 16.36 -6.06 14.08
N LEU A 38 15.82 -6.42 15.26
CA LEU A 38 14.54 -7.10 15.37
C LEU A 38 13.38 -6.22 14.87
N ASN A 39 13.29 -4.97 15.34
CA ASN A 39 12.22 -4.06 14.94
C ASN A 39 12.30 -3.66 13.45
N LEU A 40 13.50 -3.47 12.91
CA LEU A 40 13.68 -3.08 11.51
C LEU A 40 13.34 -4.21 10.54
N ARG A 41 13.40 -5.48 10.96
CA ARG A 41 13.02 -6.64 10.14
C ARG A 41 11.52 -6.76 9.93
N GLU A 42 10.71 -6.32 10.89
CA GLU A 42 9.23 -6.42 10.82
C GLU A 42 8.57 -5.24 10.11
N LEU A 43 9.33 -4.18 9.81
CA LEU A 43 8.79 -2.97 9.18
C LEU A 43 8.73 -3.11 7.67
N ALA A 44 7.54 -2.89 7.10
CA ALA A 44 7.37 -2.74 5.67
C ALA A 44 8.20 -1.55 5.16
N THR A 45 8.92 -1.73 4.06
CA THR A 45 9.69 -0.66 3.47
C THR A 45 8.77 0.33 2.76
N LYS A 46 9.25 1.56 2.55
CA LYS A 46 8.54 2.54 1.71
C LYS A 46 8.28 2.00 0.30
N GLU A 47 9.17 1.15 -0.21
CA GLU A 47 9.00 0.53 -1.52
C GLU A 47 7.89 -0.52 -1.51
N ASP A 48 7.80 -1.34 -0.45
CA ASP A 48 6.72 -2.32 -0.28
C ASP A 48 5.36 -1.63 -0.21
N VAL A 49 5.25 -0.60 0.63
CA VAL A 49 4.02 0.19 0.76
C VAL A 49 3.64 0.85 -0.58
N ASN A 50 4.59 1.44 -1.28
CA ASN A 50 4.33 2.05 -2.59
C ASN A 50 3.90 1.01 -3.63
N ARG A 51 4.49 -0.18 -3.63
CA ARG A 51 4.10 -1.28 -4.51
C ARG A 51 2.65 -1.69 -4.25
N GLU A 52 2.27 -1.85 -2.99
CA GLU A 52 0.92 -2.25 -2.61
C GLU A 52 -0.12 -1.16 -2.93
N ILE A 53 0.18 0.12 -2.66
CA ILE A 53 -0.66 1.26 -3.07
C ILE A 53 -0.86 1.27 -4.59
N ASN A 54 0.20 1.04 -5.37
CA ASN A 54 0.09 1.01 -6.84
C ASN A 54 -0.75 -0.17 -7.32
N SER A 55 -0.61 -1.35 -6.69
CA SER A 55 -1.45 -2.51 -6.97
C SER A 55 -2.92 -2.21 -6.70
N LEU A 56 -3.25 -1.65 -5.52
CA LEU A 56 -4.62 -1.28 -5.16
C LEU A 56 -5.20 -0.27 -6.15
N ARG A 57 -4.43 0.74 -6.56
CA ARG A 57 -4.87 1.73 -7.56
C ARG A 57 -5.22 1.08 -8.89
N HIS A 58 -4.39 0.15 -9.35
CA HIS A 58 -4.62 -0.58 -10.60
C HIS A 58 -5.88 -1.45 -10.53
N ASP A 59 -6.08 -2.14 -9.41
CA ASP A 59 -7.26 -2.97 -9.21
C ASP A 59 -8.55 -2.12 -9.12
N MET A 60 -8.49 -0.96 -8.46
CA MET A 60 -9.57 0.02 -8.47
C MET A 60 -9.90 0.53 -9.87
N GLU A 61 -8.88 0.84 -10.68
CA GLU A 61 -9.09 1.29 -12.06
C GLU A 61 -9.76 0.21 -12.92
N LYS A 62 -9.32 -1.04 -12.80
CA LYS A 62 -9.96 -2.18 -13.48
C LYS A 62 -11.43 -2.34 -13.07
N MET A 63 -11.72 -2.29 -11.77
CA MET A 63 -13.10 -2.37 -11.28
C MET A 63 -13.96 -1.24 -11.84
N PHE A 64 -13.43 -0.02 -11.89
CA PHE A 64 -14.15 1.13 -12.44
C PHE A 64 -14.44 0.97 -13.95
N ILE A 65 -13.47 0.48 -14.72
CA ILE A 65 -13.64 0.18 -16.14
C ILE A 65 -14.71 -0.91 -16.34
N GLY A 66 -14.65 -1.99 -15.55
CA GLY A 66 -15.63 -3.07 -15.59
C GLY A 66 -17.04 -2.57 -15.30
N LEU A 67 -17.22 -1.81 -14.21
CA LEU A 67 -18.49 -1.22 -13.83
C LEU A 67 -19.04 -0.27 -14.91
N LYS A 68 -18.17 0.55 -15.52
CA LYS A 68 -18.56 1.45 -16.60
C LYS A 68 -19.03 0.67 -17.84
N ALA A 69 -18.38 -0.44 -18.16
CA ALA A 69 -18.77 -1.30 -19.26
C ALA A 69 -20.13 -1.95 -19.01
N GLU A 70 -20.35 -2.50 -17.80
CA GLU A 70 -21.63 -3.09 -17.40
C GLU A 70 -22.77 -2.06 -17.44
N ILE A 71 -22.55 -0.86 -16.88
CA ILE A 71 -23.54 0.23 -16.94
C ILE A 71 -23.84 0.63 -18.39
N SER A 72 -22.82 0.70 -19.25
CA SER A 72 -23.01 1.01 -20.67
C SER A 72 -23.89 -0.05 -21.35
N MET A 73 -23.61 -1.34 -21.12
CA MET A 73 -24.42 -2.44 -21.65
C MET A 73 -25.87 -2.37 -21.15
N LEU A 74 -26.08 -2.10 -19.86
CA LEU A 74 -27.41 -1.91 -19.29
C LEU A 74 -28.18 -0.75 -19.95
N LYS A 75 -27.51 0.40 -20.19
CA LYS A 75 -28.13 1.54 -20.86
C LYS A 75 -28.56 1.21 -22.29
N TRP A 76 -27.73 0.47 -23.05
CA TRP A 76 -28.09 0.01 -24.40
C TRP A 76 -29.21 -1.03 -24.40
N GLY A 77 -29.19 -1.97 -23.45
CA GLY A 77 -30.26 -2.96 -23.29
C GLY A 77 -31.61 -2.30 -22.98
N LEU A 78 -31.64 -1.34 -22.06
CA LEU A 78 -32.83 -0.54 -21.76
C LEU A 78 -33.30 0.27 -22.97
N GLY A 79 -32.37 0.90 -23.70
CA GLY A 79 -32.67 1.61 -24.94
C GLY A 79 -33.32 0.72 -26.00
N ALA A 80 -32.82 -0.50 -26.17
CA ALA A 80 -33.39 -1.49 -27.09
C ALA A 80 -34.80 -1.93 -26.66
N ILE A 81 -35.03 -2.17 -25.36
CA ILE A 81 -36.36 -2.50 -24.83
C ILE A 81 -37.35 -1.35 -25.09
N ILE A 82 -36.97 -0.12 -24.72
CA ILE A 82 -37.82 1.07 -24.93
C ILE A 82 -38.14 1.24 -26.42
N GLY A 83 -37.12 1.15 -27.28
CA GLY A 83 -37.30 1.24 -28.74
C GLY A 83 -38.22 0.14 -29.28
N GLY A 84 -38.06 -1.10 -28.82
CA GLY A 84 -38.93 -2.22 -29.19
C GLY A 84 -40.38 -2.01 -28.77
N VAL A 85 -40.62 -1.55 -27.54
CA VAL A 85 -41.98 -1.22 -27.06
C VAL A 85 -42.60 -0.10 -27.89
N LEU A 86 -41.85 0.97 -28.18
CA LEU A 86 -42.33 2.07 -29.02
C LEU A 86 -42.69 1.60 -30.44
N ALA A 87 -41.88 0.72 -31.04
CA ALA A 87 -42.16 0.16 -32.36
C ALA A 87 -43.43 -0.70 -32.39
N LEU A 88 -43.68 -1.49 -31.33
CA LEU A 88 -44.91 -2.28 -31.20
C LEU A 88 -46.14 -1.38 -31.06
N VAL A 89 -46.05 -0.32 -30.27
CA VAL A 89 -47.12 0.68 -30.13
C VAL A 89 -47.39 1.34 -31.47
N ALA A 90 -46.36 1.82 -32.18
CA ALA A 90 -46.55 2.44 -33.48
C ALA A 90 -47.25 1.51 -34.47
N ARG A 91 -46.83 0.24 -34.54
CA ARG A 91 -47.45 -0.78 -35.41
C ARG A 91 -48.91 -1.12 -35.03
N ALA A 92 -49.29 -0.95 -33.78
CA ALA A 92 -50.64 -1.27 -33.30
C ALA A 92 -51.66 -0.16 -33.60
N PHE A 93 -51.21 1.10 -33.70
CA PHE A 93 -52.08 2.27 -33.79
C PHE A 93 -51.98 3.04 -35.13
N PHE A 94 -50.98 2.76 -35.96
CA PHE A 94 -50.80 3.34 -37.30
C PHE A 94 -50.64 2.23 -38.34
#